data_AF-A0AAA9SXJ9-F1
#
_entry.id   AF-A0AAA9SXJ9-F1
#
_cell.length_a   1.000
_cell.length_b   1.000
_cell.length_c   1.000
_cell.angle_alpha   90.00
_cell.angle_beta   90.00
_cell.angle_gamma   90.00
#
_symmetry.space_group_name_H-M   'P 1'
#
loop_
_entity.id
_entity.type
_entity.pdbx_description
1 polymer ?
#
loop_
_entity_poly.entity_id
_entity_poly.type
_entity_poly.pdbx_seq_one_letter_code
_entity_poly.pdbx_strand_id
1 'polypeptide(L)'
;MAPTKGKCVCELCSCGRHHCPHLPTKIYDKTEKPCLLSEYTENYPVYHSYLPRESFKPKMDYQRACTPMEGLTTSSRLFTLEPTKTRAASSTSPLPASINQV
;
A
#
# COMPACT_ATOMS: atom_id res chain seq x y z
N MET A 1 -26.77 -1.96 34.63
CA MET A 1 -27.20 -3.17 35.36
C MET A 1 -26.82 -2.97 36.83
N ALA A 2 -27.78 -2.68 37.71
CA ALA A 2 -27.50 -2.45 39.13
C ALA A 2 -27.21 -3.81 39.82
N PRO A 3 -26.17 -3.92 40.66
CA PRO A 3 -25.86 -5.17 41.33
C PRO A 3 -26.96 -5.48 42.36
N THR A 4 -27.56 -6.66 42.23
CA THR A 4 -28.54 -7.22 43.17
C THR A 4 -27.92 -7.32 44.56
N LYS A 5 -28.57 -6.70 45.54
CA LYS A 5 -28.11 -6.58 46.94
C LYS A 5 -28.16 -7.94 47.64
N GLY A 6 -27.12 -8.76 47.51
CA GLY A 6 -26.86 -9.87 48.44
C GLY A 6 -26.30 -9.32 49.76
N LYS A 7 -26.72 -9.89 50.90
CA LYS A 7 -26.14 -9.55 52.21
C LYS A 7 -24.66 -9.90 52.21
N CYS A 8 -23.84 -9.02 52.78
CA CYS A 8 -22.40 -9.21 52.76
C CYS A 8 -21.94 -10.25 53.79
N VAL A 9 -20.86 -10.98 53.51
CA VAL A 9 -20.19 -11.87 54.50
C VAL A 9 -19.74 -11.09 55.74
N CYS A 10 -19.47 -9.79 55.58
CA CYS A 10 -19.25 -8.82 56.64
C CYS A 10 -20.36 -8.83 57.73
N GLU A 11 -21.62 -9.14 57.38
CA GLU A 11 -22.75 -9.19 58.32
C GLU A 11 -22.85 -10.50 59.11
N LEU A 12 -22.12 -11.54 58.67
CA LEU A 12 -22.15 -12.88 59.27
C LEU A 12 -20.84 -13.24 59.99
N CYS A 13 -19.71 -12.59 59.65
CA CYS A 13 -18.39 -12.91 60.19
C CYS A 13 -17.70 -11.70 60.82
N SER A 14 -17.32 -11.82 62.10
CA SER A 14 -16.50 -10.85 62.85
C SER A 14 -14.98 -10.97 62.57
N CYS A 15 -14.58 -11.86 61.66
CA CYS A 15 -13.20 -12.19 61.37
C CYS A 15 -12.38 -11.08 60.68
N GLY A 16 -13.01 -10.00 60.19
CA GLY A 16 -12.36 -8.78 59.66
C GLY A 16 -11.44 -8.94 58.44
N ARG A 17 -11.28 -10.16 57.90
CA ARG A 17 -10.37 -10.49 56.79
C ARG A 17 -11.10 -10.84 55.49
N HIS A 18 -12.31 -10.35 55.32
CA HIS A 18 -13.06 -10.53 54.08
C HIS A 18 -12.67 -9.45 53.06
N HIS A 19 -12.55 -9.83 51.80
CA HIS A 19 -12.50 -8.86 50.71
C HIS A 19 -13.94 -8.53 50.31
N CYS A 20 -14.61 -7.69 51.12
CA CYS A 20 -15.99 -7.27 50.83
C CYS A 20 -15.98 -6.19 49.73
N PRO A 21 -16.80 -6.31 48.66
CA PRO A 21 -16.93 -5.27 47.62
C PRO A 21 -17.63 -3.99 48.10
N HIS A 22 -18.01 -3.93 49.38
CA HIS A 22 -18.66 -2.79 50.02
C HIS A 22 -17.68 -1.66 50.36
N LEU A 23 -16.39 -1.99 50.53
CA LEU A 23 -15.38 -0.96 50.69
C LEU A 23 -14.87 -0.56 49.30
N PRO A 24 -15.12 0.67 48.84
CA PRO A 24 -14.36 1.20 47.72
C PRO A 24 -12.89 1.25 48.17
N THR A 25 -12.09 0.28 47.74
CA THR A 25 -10.64 0.22 47.97
C THR A 25 -9.86 1.27 47.16
N LYS A 26 -10.57 2.22 46.55
CA LYS A 26 -9.97 3.21 45.68
C LYS A 26 -9.53 4.40 46.52
N ILE A 27 -8.22 4.52 46.68
CA ILE A 27 -7.54 5.63 47.33
C ILE A 27 -7.81 6.96 46.60
N TYR A 28 -8.16 6.89 45.32
CA TYR A 28 -8.52 8.03 44.50
C TYR A 28 -10.02 7.99 44.22
N ASP A 29 -10.73 9.01 44.70
CA ASP A 29 -12.03 9.35 44.14
C ASP A 29 -11.84 9.59 42.65
N LYS A 30 -12.66 8.94 41.83
CA LYS A 30 -12.75 9.26 40.41
C LYS A 30 -13.45 10.61 40.29
N THR A 31 -12.81 11.68 40.72
CA THR A 31 -13.22 13.01 40.35
C THR A 31 -13.07 13.07 38.84
N GLU A 32 -14.19 13.02 38.14
CA GLU A 32 -14.29 13.17 36.68
C GLU A 32 -13.70 14.50 36.20
N LYS A 33 -13.41 15.41 37.14
CA LYS A 33 -12.83 16.72 36.90
C LYS A 33 -11.32 16.67 37.09
N PRO A 34 -10.53 16.88 36.02
CA PRO A 34 -9.09 17.09 36.17
C PRO A 34 -8.84 18.33 37.04
N CYS A 35 -7.76 18.29 37.84
CA CYS A 35 -7.31 19.44 38.62
C CYS A 35 -6.97 20.59 37.66
N LEU A 36 -7.76 21.67 37.69
CA LEU A 36 -7.68 22.77 36.73
C LEU A 36 -6.47 23.70 36.93
N LEU A 37 -5.71 23.54 38.02
CA LEU A 37 -4.66 24.46 38.47
C LEU A 37 -3.34 23.71 38.74
N SER A 38 -2.97 22.78 37.86
CA SER A 38 -1.68 22.12 37.94
C SER A 38 -0.70 22.72 36.94
N GLU A 39 0.59 22.74 37.28
CA GLU A 39 1.66 23.07 36.33
C GLU A 39 1.55 22.23 35.04
N TYR A 40 1.05 20.99 35.13
CA TYR A 40 0.84 20.12 33.99
C TYR A 40 -0.20 20.69 33.00
N THR A 41 -1.34 21.15 33.49
CA THR A 41 -2.39 21.77 32.66
C THR A 41 -1.96 23.12 32.06
N GLU A 42 -1.07 23.84 32.73
CA GLU A 42 -0.50 25.11 32.25
C GLU A 42 0.55 24.89 31.15
N ASN A 43 1.44 23.89 31.34
CA ASN A 43 2.53 23.59 30.41
C ASN A 43 2.06 22.79 29.18
N TYR A 44 1.01 21.99 29.32
CA TYR A 44 0.51 21.10 28.27
C TYR A 44 -1.00 21.28 28.03
N PRO A 45 -1.42 22.43 27.47
CA PRO A 45 -2.81 22.62 27.06
C PRO A 45 -3.18 21.62 25.96
N VAL A 46 -4.46 21.27 25.87
CA VAL A 46 -4.96 20.42 24.79
C VAL A 46 -4.90 21.20 23.48
N TYR A 47 -3.93 20.88 22.63
CA TYR A 47 -3.79 21.49 21.32
C TYR A 47 -4.92 21.03 20.39
N HIS A 48 -5.73 21.95 19.88
CA HIS A 48 -6.86 21.61 18.99
C HIS A 48 -6.45 21.32 17.54
N SER A 49 -5.18 21.52 17.18
CA SER A 49 -4.68 21.31 15.82
C SER A 49 -4.31 19.84 15.57
N TYR A 50 -5.29 18.94 15.62
CA TYR A 50 -5.15 17.55 15.16
C TYR A 50 -5.66 17.36 13.73
N LEU A 51 -5.88 18.45 12.98
CA LEU A 51 -6.25 18.30 11.58
C LEU A 51 -5.12 17.53 10.88
N PRO A 52 -5.45 16.42 10.19
CA PRO A 52 -4.48 15.71 9.40
C PRO A 52 -3.77 16.69 8.48
N ARG A 53 -2.44 16.61 8.47
CA ARG A 53 -1.64 17.47 7.60
C ARG A 53 -2.03 17.23 6.15
N GLU A 54 -2.12 18.30 5.38
CA GLU A 54 -2.32 18.21 3.93
C GLU A 54 -1.28 17.28 3.30
N SER A 55 -1.76 16.41 2.41
CA SER A 55 -0.89 15.44 1.75
C SER A 55 0.06 16.17 0.80
N PHE A 56 1.35 15.82 0.83
CA PHE A 56 2.31 16.26 -0.19
C PHE A 56 2.17 15.51 -1.51
N LYS A 57 1.16 14.66 -1.65
CA LYS A 57 0.97 13.85 -2.85
C LYS A 57 0.69 14.80 -4.02
N PRO A 58 1.38 14.66 -5.16
CA PRO A 58 1.00 15.36 -6.37
C PRO A 58 -0.49 15.12 -6.64
N LYS A 59 -1.20 16.18 -7.03
CA LYS A 59 -2.61 16.06 -7.40
C LYS A 59 -2.71 15.04 -8.52
N MET A 60 -3.68 14.13 -8.43
CA MET A 60 -3.98 13.18 -9.48
C MET A 60 -4.74 13.87 -10.62
N ASP A 61 -4.23 15.02 -11.06
CA ASP A 61 -4.67 15.65 -12.28
C ASP A 61 -4.17 14.77 -13.43
N TYR A 62 -5.06 14.46 -14.38
CA TYR A 62 -4.73 13.63 -15.51
C TYR A 62 -3.59 14.26 -16.33
N GLN A 63 -2.38 13.72 -16.14
CA GLN A 63 -1.19 14.11 -16.91
C GLN A 63 -1.23 13.39 -18.25
N ARG A 64 -1.95 13.96 -19.23
CA ARG A 64 -1.85 13.50 -20.61
C ARG A 64 -0.46 13.86 -21.14
N ALA A 65 0.29 12.86 -21.59
CA ALA A 65 1.46 13.13 -22.42
C ALA A 65 1.01 13.94 -23.66
N CYS A 66 1.64 15.08 -23.92
CA CYS A 66 1.32 15.91 -25.09
C CYS A 66 1.54 15.13 -26.40
N THR A 67 2.51 14.24 -26.40
CA THR A 67 2.88 13.40 -27.53
C THR A 67 2.51 11.93 -27.30
N PRO A 68 2.04 11.21 -28.33
CA PRO A 68 1.84 9.78 -28.25
C PRO A 68 3.19 9.06 -28.07
N MET A 69 3.17 7.92 -27.42
CA MET A 69 4.35 7.06 -27.27
C MET A 69 4.75 6.47 -28.64
N GLU A 70 6.03 6.58 -29.00
CA GLU A 70 6.55 5.96 -30.22
C GLU A 70 6.59 4.43 -30.07
N GLY A 71 6.01 3.70 -31.02
CA GLY A 71 5.94 2.23 -31.00
C GLY A 71 7.12 1.51 -31.67
N LEU A 72 8.18 2.24 -32.04
CA LEU A 72 9.33 1.65 -32.76
C LEU A 72 10.27 0.97 -31.78
N THR A 73 10.54 -0.31 -32.02
CA THR A 73 11.52 -1.09 -31.24
C THR A 73 12.81 -1.23 -32.02
N THR A 74 13.93 -1.36 -31.33
CA THR A 74 15.24 -1.62 -31.95
C THR A 74 15.21 -2.88 -32.84
N SER A 75 14.49 -3.92 -32.43
CA SER A 75 14.28 -5.14 -33.22
C SER A 75 13.62 -4.83 -34.58
N SER A 76 12.51 -4.08 -34.57
CA SER A 76 11.81 -3.71 -35.82
C SER A 76 12.66 -2.85 -36.78
N ARG A 77 13.64 -2.10 -36.27
CA ARG A 77 14.55 -1.29 -37.10
C ARG A 77 15.73 -2.09 -37.64
N LEU A 78 16.21 -3.08 -36.89
CA LEU A 78 17.48 -3.77 -37.18
C LEU A 78 17.30 -5.10 -37.91
N PHE A 79 16.16 -5.78 -37.75
CA PHE A 79 15.92 -7.09 -38.37
C PHE A 79 15.01 -6.97 -39.60
N THR A 80 15.51 -6.29 -40.62
CA THR A 80 14.88 -6.27 -41.96
C THR A 80 15.32 -7.48 -42.77
N LEU A 81 14.41 -8.04 -43.57
CA LEU A 81 14.73 -9.15 -44.47
C LEU A 81 15.57 -8.62 -45.64
N GLU A 82 16.82 -9.07 -45.71
CA GLU A 82 17.67 -8.83 -46.87
C GLU A 82 17.21 -9.69 -48.06
N PRO A 83 17.16 -9.13 -49.29
CA PRO A 83 16.73 -9.89 -50.46
C PRO A 83 17.73 -11.01 -50.79
N THR A 84 17.21 -12.23 -50.96
CA THR A 84 18.03 -13.39 -51.33
C THR A 84 18.62 -13.23 -52.72
N LYS A 85 19.95 -13.23 -52.85
CA LYS A 85 20.62 -13.21 -54.16
C LYS A 85 20.38 -14.54 -54.87
N THR A 86 19.56 -14.54 -55.92
CA THR A 86 19.37 -15.71 -56.79
C THR A 86 20.65 -16.00 -57.57
N ARG A 87 21.11 -17.26 -57.52
CA ARG A 87 22.30 -17.72 -58.28
C ARG A 87 21.95 -17.81 -59.77
N ALA A 88 22.77 -17.21 -60.64
CA ALA A 88 22.57 -17.28 -62.09
C ALA A 88 22.65 -18.73 -62.60
N ALA A 89 21.74 -19.09 -63.52
CA ALA A 89 21.72 -20.41 -64.15
C ALA A 89 22.95 -20.60 -65.04
N SER A 90 23.67 -21.70 -64.85
CA SER A 90 24.79 -22.09 -65.72
C SER A 90 24.26 -22.47 -67.10
N SER A 91 24.57 -21.67 -68.12
CA SER A 91 24.27 -21.98 -69.52
C SER A 91 25.10 -23.18 -69.98
N THR A 92 24.47 -24.34 -70.17
CA THR A 92 25.08 -25.44 -70.92
C THR A 92 24.87 -25.16 -72.40
N SER A 93 25.95 -24.96 -73.17
CA SER A 93 25.89 -24.77 -74.62
C SER A 93 25.52 -26.10 -75.33
N PRO A 94 24.68 -26.08 -76.37
CA PRO A 94 24.34 -27.29 -77.12
C PRO A 94 25.48 -27.70 -78.07
N LEU A 95 25.73 -29.01 -78.17
CA LEU A 95 26.73 -29.60 -79.06
C LEU A 95 26.27 -29.49 -80.53
N PRO A 96 27.17 -29.20 -81.50
CA PRO A 96 26.78 -29.08 -82.90
C PRO A 96 26.49 -30.44 -83.53
N ALA A 97 25.43 -30.50 -84.34
CA ALA A 97 25.06 -31.66 -85.13
C ALA A 97 26.11 -31.91 -86.22
N SER A 98 26.66 -33.12 -86.28
CA SER A 98 27.56 -33.54 -87.37
C SER A 98 26.78 -33.71 -88.66
N ILE A 99 27.20 -32.97 -89.69
CA ILE A 99 26.74 -33.08 -91.07
C ILE A 99 27.45 -34.27 -91.71
N ASN A 100 26.71 -35.32 -92.08
CA ASN A 100 27.21 -36.36 -92.98
C ASN A 100 27.03 -35.89 -94.42
N GLN A 101 28.14 -35.75 -95.16
CA GLN A 101 28.11 -35.67 -96.63
C GLN A 101 28.14 -37.07 -97.23
N VAL A 102 27.44 -37.16 -98.36
CA VAL A 102 27.13 -38.32 -99.22
C VAL A 102 28.37 -38.96 -99.84
#